data_AF-A0AAC9JGP5-F1
#
_entry.id   AF-A0AAC9JGP5-F1
#
_cell.length_a   1.000
_cell.length_b   1.000
_cell.length_c   1.000
_cell.angle_alpha   90.00
_cell.angle_beta   90.00
_cell.angle_gamma   90.00
#
_symmetry.space_group_name_H-M   'P 1'
#
loop_
_entity.id
_entity.type
_entity.pdbx_description
1 polymer ?
#
loop_
_entity_poly.entity_id
_entity_poly.type
_entity_poly.pdbx_seq_one_letter_code
_entity_poly.pdbx_strand_id
1 'polypeptide(L)'
;MFIAGCSVTPYEQLNLDTTSNFKSPSEGKSGVYVYQWKKGVIGAAFDVDFEIKGYPEVSLNTGEYAYFELAPGSYEYLFAGGLIDQYAPVKFEPGQNYFFRAYLLNASDYAALIRDQEEIDAAKRNILSGRYEHHIAD
;
A
#
# COMPACT_ATOMS: atom_id res chain seq x y z
N MET A 1 -19.07 -9.30 33.00
CA MET A 1 -18.36 -8.27 32.21
C MET A 1 -17.78 -8.97 31.01
N PHE A 2 -18.52 -9.00 29.90
CA PHE A 2 -18.07 -9.61 28.64
C PHE A 2 -17.52 -8.48 27.76
N ILE A 3 -16.20 -8.39 27.66
CA ILE A 3 -15.49 -7.56 26.68
C ILE A 3 -15.12 -8.50 25.55
N ALA A 4 -15.77 -8.39 24.39
CA ALA A 4 -15.28 -8.89 23.11
C ALA A 4 -16.21 -8.41 21.98
N GLY A 5 -16.14 -7.12 21.66
CA GLY A 5 -16.62 -6.62 20.38
C GLY A 5 -15.41 -6.39 19.48
N CYS A 6 -14.85 -7.46 18.90
CA CYS A 6 -13.95 -7.31 17.75
C CYS A 6 -14.80 -6.77 16.59
N SER A 7 -14.89 -5.46 16.45
CA SER A 7 -15.44 -4.86 15.23
C SER A 7 -14.41 -5.07 14.13
N VAL A 8 -14.45 -6.24 13.50
CA VAL A 8 -13.81 -6.45 12.21
C VAL A 8 -14.63 -5.61 11.24
N THR A 9 -14.11 -4.44 10.86
CA THR A 9 -14.73 -3.64 9.80
C THR A 9 -14.77 -4.51 8.55
N PRO A 10 -15.95 -4.74 7.96
CA PRO A 10 -16.06 -5.55 6.76
C PRO A 10 -15.17 -4.93 5.68
N TYR A 11 -14.23 -5.71 5.17
CA TYR A 11 -13.70 -5.48 3.84
C TYR A 11 -14.88 -5.73 2.90
N GLU A 12 -15.58 -4.66 2.49
CA GLU A 12 -16.47 -4.77 1.34
C GLU A 12 -15.63 -5.38 0.22
N GLN A 13 -16.12 -6.47 -0.40
CA GLN A 13 -15.54 -6.98 -1.63
C GLN A 13 -15.78 -5.91 -2.69
N LEU A 14 -14.89 -4.93 -2.71
CA LEU A 14 -14.79 -3.95 -3.77
C LEU A 14 -14.38 -4.77 -4.99
N ASN A 15 -15.30 -4.97 -5.94
CA ASN A 15 -15.06 -5.68 -7.19
C ASN A 15 -14.14 -4.83 -8.08
N LEU A 16 -12.89 -4.66 -7.65
CA LEU A 16 -11.88 -3.83 -8.28
C LEU A 16 -11.10 -4.66 -9.29
N ASP A 17 -10.86 -4.08 -10.45
CA ASP A 17 -9.91 -4.62 -11.41
C ASP A 17 -8.50 -4.21 -10.98
N THR A 18 -7.78 -5.15 -10.36
CA THR A 18 -6.43 -4.92 -9.83
C THR A 18 -5.33 -5.53 -10.70
N THR A 19 -5.67 -6.38 -11.67
CA THR A 19 -4.72 -7.19 -12.42
C THR A 19 -4.78 -7.00 -13.95
N SER A 20 -5.89 -6.53 -14.53
CA SER A 20 -5.96 -6.36 -15.98
C SER A 20 -4.93 -5.34 -16.46
N ASN A 21 -4.27 -5.69 -17.57
CA ASN A 21 -3.19 -4.90 -18.19
C ASN A 21 -2.05 -4.55 -17.22
N PHE A 22 -1.85 -5.39 -16.21
CA PHE A 22 -0.85 -5.19 -15.17
C PHE A 22 -0.27 -6.55 -14.74
N LYS A 23 0.81 -6.54 -13.98
CA LYS A 23 1.42 -7.79 -13.51
C LYS A 23 0.51 -8.45 -12.45
N SER A 24 0.05 -9.66 -12.75
CA SER A 24 -0.65 -10.51 -11.78
C SER A 24 0.34 -11.08 -10.74
N PRO A 25 -0.11 -11.31 -9.49
CA PRO A 25 0.68 -12.04 -8.50
C PRO A 25 0.97 -13.47 -8.95
N SER A 26 2.05 -14.05 -8.43
CA SER A 26 2.32 -15.48 -8.54
C SER A 26 1.18 -16.34 -7.96
N GLU A 27 1.11 -17.61 -8.38
CA GLU A 27 0.06 -18.53 -7.96
C GLU A 27 -0.05 -18.61 -6.42
N GLY A 28 -1.27 -18.43 -5.91
CA GLY A 28 -1.56 -18.48 -4.48
C GLY A 28 -1.02 -17.30 -3.67
N LYS A 29 -0.48 -16.25 -4.31
CA LYS A 29 0.02 -15.04 -3.66
C LYS A 29 -0.91 -13.86 -3.84
N SER A 30 -0.68 -12.81 -3.05
CA SER A 30 -1.26 -11.48 -3.21
C SER A 30 -0.13 -10.50 -3.52
N GLY A 31 -0.36 -9.59 -4.45
CA GLY A 31 0.61 -8.56 -4.84
C GLY A 31 0.35 -7.27 -4.07
N VAL A 32 1.40 -6.64 -3.57
CA VAL A 32 1.33 -5.34 -2.91
C VAL A 32 2.15 -4.35 -3.73
N TYR A 33 1.49 -3.32 -4.23
CA TYR A 33 2.11 -2.15 -4.82
C TYR A 33 2.02 -1.02 -3.81
N VAL A 34 3.15 -0.40 -3.49
CA VAL A 34 3.18 0.83 -2.70
C VAL A 34 3.93 1.88 -3.50
N TYR A 35 3.39 3.09 -3.58
CA TYR A 35 4.04 4.19 -4.29
C TYR A 35 3.99 5.46 -3.45
N GLN A 36 5.03 6.30 -3.56
CA GLN A 36 5.04 7.57 -2.86
C GLN A 36 4.16 8.59 -3.60
N TRP A 37 3.10 9.05 -2.95
CA TRP A 37 2.13 9.96 -3.53
C TRP A 37 2.61 11.40 -3.50
N LYS A 38 2.87 11.95 -4.69
CA LYS A 38 3.35 13.33 -4.86
C LYS A 38 2.22 14.34 -4.71
N LYS A 39 2.11 15.01 -3.55
CA LYS A 39 1.32 16.23 -3.37
C LYS A 39 2.23 17.47 -3.33
N GLY A 40 2.61 17.96 -4.51
CA GLY A 40 3.34 19.23 -4.66
C GLY A 40 4.86 19.14 -4.53
N VAL A 41 5.52 20.31 -4.59
CA VAL A 41 6.98 20.45 -4.79
C VAL A 41 7.80 20.26 -3.49
N ILE A 42 7.16 20.36 -2.31
CA ILE A 42 7.85 20.44 -1.02
C ILE A 42 8.03 19.05 -0.36
N GLY A 43 7.18 18.07 -0.69
CA GLY A 43 7.31 16.69 -0.19
C GLY A 43 8.26 15.81 -1.01
N ALA A 44 9.05 16.41 -1.92
CA ALA A 44 9.83 15.71 -2.94
C ALA A 44 11.27 15.37 -2.54
N ALA A 45 11.64 15.62 -1.28
CA ALA A 45 13.02 15.48 -0.78
C ALA A 45 13.14 14.53 0.43
N PHE A 46 12.04 13.88 0.81
CA PHE A 46 12.01 13.01 1.97
C PHE A 46 11.42 11.67 1.57
N ASP A 47 12.02 10.63 2.14
CA ASP A 47 11.60 9.25 1.94
C ASP A 47 10.33 9.00 2.76
N VAL A 48 9.52 8.04 2.31
CA VAL A 48 8.37 7.57 3.07
C VAL A 48 8.55 6.10 3.36
N ASP A 49 8.39 5.74 4.62
CA ASP A 49 8.42 4.36 5.06
C ASP A 49 7.03 3.73 4.97
N PHE A 50 6.99 2.51 4.44
CA PHE A 50 5.82 1.66 4.39
C PHE A 50 6.09 0.36 5.12
N GLU A 51 5.19 0.02 6.05
CA GLU A 51 5.32 -1.19 6.85
C GLU A 51 4.04 -2.04 6.81
N ILE A 52 4.23 -3.34 6.71
CA ILE A 52 3.24 -4.36 7.09
C ILE A 52 3.84 -5.14 8.26
N LYS A 53 3.12 -5.25 9.38
CA LYS A 53 3.63 -5.90 10.59
C LYS A 53 4.22 -7.28 10.28
N GLY A 54 5.45 -7.50 10.73
CA GLY A 54 6.16 -8.77 10.57
C GLY A 54 6.86 -8.94 9.20
N TYR A 55 6.87 -7.91 8.37
CA TYR A 55 7.66 -7.86 7.13
C TYR A 55 8.70 -6.74 7.19
N PRO A 56 9.75 -6.80 6.35
CA PRO A 56 10.68 -5.69 6.21
C PRO A 56 9.96 -4.40 5.80
N GLU A 57 10.39 -3.29 6.40
CA GLU A 57 9.99 -1.95 6.00
C GLU A 57 10.46 -1.66 4.56
N VAL A 58 9.68 -0.86 3.85
CA VAL A 58 9.97 -0.39 2.50
C VAL A 58 10.06 1.12 2.51
N SER A 59 11.28 1.65 2.43
CA SER A 59 11.55 3.08 2.31
C SER A 59 11.51 3.50 0.83
N LEU A 60 10.61 4.42 0.47
CA LEU A 60 10.43 4.89 -0.90
C LEU A 60 10.94 6.32 -1.05
N ASN A 61 11.82 6.56 -2.03
CA ASN A 61 12.20 7.90 -2.46
C ASN A 61 11.11 8.55 -3.32
N THR A 62 11.26 9.86 -3.57
CA THR A 62 10.33 10.64 -4.39
C THR A 62 10.14 10.14 -5.79
N GLY A 63 8.96 9.55 -6.00
CA GLY A 63 8.59 8.99 -7.29
C GLY A 63 8.98 7.54 -7.45
N GLU A 64 9.23 6.84 -6.37
CA GLU A 64 9.39 5.40 -6.41
C GLU A 64 8.06 4.68 -6.16
N TYR A 65 8.03 3.44 -6.65
CA TYR A 65 7.09 2.43 -6.22
C TYR A 65 7.83 1.13 -5.92
N ALA A 66 7.38 0.39 -4.90
CA ALA A 66 7.82 -0.98 -4.67
C ALA A 66 6.70 -1.96 -5.02
N TYR A 67 7.11 -3.15 -5.44
CA TYR A 67 6.23 -4.31 -5.59
C TYR A 67 6.80 -5.51 -4.86
N PHE A 68 5.96 -6.16 -4.06
CA PHE A 68 6.30 -7.43 -3.43
C PHE A 68 5.06 -8.31 -3.28
N GLU A 69 5.28 -9.59 -3.03
CA GLU A 69 4.21 -10.58 -2.91
C GLU A 69 4.15 -11.17 -1.51
N LEU A 70 2.93 -11.31 -0.99
CA LEU A 70 2.65 -11.87 0.33
C LEU A 70 1.75 -13.10 0.22
N ALA A 71 1.80 -13.95 1.25
CA ALA A 71 0.77 -14.97 1.41
C ALA A 71 -0.60 -14.28 1.65
N PRO A 72 -1.72 -14.87 1.20
CA PRO A 72 -3.04 -14.38 1.53
C PRO A 72 -3.30 -14.48 3.04
N GLY A 73 -4.08 -13.55 3.59
CA GLY A 73 -4.36 -13.51 5.03
C GLY A 73 -4.78 -12.15 5.55
N SER A 74 -4.95 -12.07 6.86
CA SER A 74 -5.20 -10.81 7.57
C SER A 74 -3.88 -10.25 8.11
N TYR A 75 -3.63 -8.99 7.81
CA TYR A 75 -2.42 -8.26 8.17
C TYR A 75 -2.80 -6.90 8.76
N GLU A 76 -1.79 -6.20 9.27
CA GLU A 76 -1.91 -4.80 9.68
C GLU A 76 -0.78 -4.02 9.01
N TYR A 77 -1.10 -2.86 8.45
CA TYR A 77 -0.11 -1.96 7.86
C TYR A 77 -0.01 -0.67 8.67
N LEU A 78 1.16 -0.04 8.67
CA LEU A 78 1.37 1.25 9.31
C LEU A 78 0.55 2.31 8.56
N PHE A 79 -0.52 2.77 9.18
CA PHE A 79 -1.41 3.80 8.62
C PHE A 79 -0.89 5.20 8.90
N ALA A 80 -0.36 5.42 10.10
CA ALA A 80 0.25 6.68 10.52
C ALA A 80 1.39 6.42 11.50
N GLY A 81 2.60 6.87 11.17
CA GLY A 81 3.78 6.86 12.03
C GLY A 81 3.89 8.12 12.89
N GLY A 82 4.79 8.11 13.87
CA GLY A 82 5.12 9.28 14.68
C GLY A 82 5.43 8.92 16.14
N LEU A 83 4.93 9.70 17.10
CA LEU A 83 5.14 9.40 18.52
C LEU A 83 4.48 8.10 18.96
N ILE A 84 3.37 7.73 18.32
CA ILE A 84 2.64 6.50 18.55
C ILE A 84 2.17 6.00 17.19
N ASP A 85 2.66 4.84 16.79
CA ASP A 85 2.30 4.21 15.53
C ASP A 85 0.86 3.72 15.55
N GLN A 86 0.13 4.01 14.47
CA GLN A 86 -1.22 3.56 14.25
C GLN A 86 -1.25 2.58 13.09
N TYR A 87 -1.80 1.41 13.35
CA TYR A 87 -1.91 0.35 12.37
C TYR A 87 -3.37 0.16 11.95
N ALA A 88 -3.57 -0.12 10.67
CA ALA A 88 -4.88 -0.43 10.12
C ALA A 88 -4.94 -1.87 9.60
N PRO A 89 -6.05 -2.59 9.81
CA PRO A 89 -6.19 -3.95 9.31
C PRO A 89 -6.36 -3.97 7.79
N VAL A 90 -5.82 -5.00 7.15
CA VAL A 90 -6.00 -5.29 5.73
C VAL A 90 -6.11 -6.79 5.52
N LYS A 91 -6.97 -7.21 4.58
CA LYS A 91 -7.12 -8.61 4.19
C LYS A 91 -6.67 -8.79 2.75
N PHE A 92 -5.70 -9.66 2.54
CA PHE A 92 -5.18 -10.01 1.23
C PHE A 92 -5.76 -11.35 0.75
N GLU A 93 -6.34 -11.32 -0.44
CA GLU A 93 -6.93 -12.47 -1.13
C GLU A 93 -5.96 -12.98 -2.21
N PRO A 94 -5.95 -14.30 -2.48
CA PRO A 94 -5.09 -14.88 -3.50
C PRO A 94 -5.44 -14.34 -4.90
N GLY A 95 -4.40 -14.08 -5.71
CA GLY A 95 -4.53 -13.62 -7.09
C GLY A 95 -4.92 -12.15 -7.25
N GLN A 96 -4.95 -11.38 -6.16
CA GLN A 96 -5.30 -9.95 -6.18
C GLN A 96 -4.06 -9.06 -5.96
N ASN A 97 -4.07 -7.88 -6.60
CA ASN A 97 -3.13 -6.81 -6.30
C ASN A 97 -3.78 -5.78 -5.38
N TYR A 98 -2.99 -5.21 -4.47
CA TYR A 98 -3.40 -4.18 -3.54
C TYR A 98 -2.50 -2.96 -3.73
N PHE A 99 -3.11 -1.78 -3.85
CA PHE A 99 -2.40 -0.54 -4.11
C PHE A 99 -2.43 0.33 -2.86
N PHE A 100 -1.25 0.72 -2.39
CA PHE A 100 -1.08 1.64 -1.28
C PHE A 100 -0.45 2.92 -1.79
N ARG A 101 -0.98 4.05 -1.32
CA ARG A 101 -0.33 5.33 -1.45
C ARG A 101 0.36 5.66 -0.13
N ALA A 102 1.66 5.93 -0.20
CA ALA A 102 2.45 6.34 0.95
C ALA A 102 2.79 7.83 0.82
N TYR A 103 2.70 8.61 1.90
CA TYR A 103 2.97 10.05 1.86
C TYR A 103 3.37 10.58 3.23
N LEU A 104 4.16 11.65 3.23
CA LEU A 104 4.45 12.43 4.43
C LEU A 104 3.35 13.46 4.68
N LEU A 105 2.93 13.56 5.94
CA LEU A 105 2.08 14.65 6.43
C LEU A 105 2.61 15.09 7.78
N ASN A 106 2.96 16.37 7.91
CA ASN A 106 3.53 16.95 9.14
C ASN A 106 4.76 16.20 9.68
N ALA A 107 5.65 15.72 8.78
CA ALA A 107 6.83 14.92 9.11
C ALA A 107 6.55 13.55 9.75
N SER A 108 5.33 13.05 9.57
CA SER A 108 4.95 11.68 9.90
C SER A 108 4.61 10.93 8.61
N ASP A 109 5.02 9.66 8.53
CA ASP A 109 4.67 8.76 7.45
C ASP A 109 3.22 8.32 7.56
N TYR A 110 2.55 8.28 6.42
CA TYR A 110 1.20 7.77 6.31
C TYR A 110 1.13 6.83 5.12
N ALA A 111 0.30 5.79 5.25
CA ALA A 111 -0.09 4.95 4.14
C ALA A 111 -1.59 4.79 4.10
N ALA A 112 -2.14 4.64 2.90
CA ALA A 112 -3.55 4.34 2.72
C ALA A 112 -3.73 3.29 1.62
N LEU A 113 -4.50 2.24 1.93
CA LEU A 113 -5.01 1.32 0.93
C LEU A 113 -6.00 2.04 0.01
N ILE A 114 -5.76 1.96 -1.29
CA ILE A 114 -6.64 2.52 -2.31
C ILE A 114 -7.84 1.59 -2.49
N ARG A 115 -9.03 2.17 -2.45
CA ARG A 115 -10.32 1.46 -2.50
C ARG A 115 -11.21 1.92 -3.65
N ASP A 116 -10.65 2.72 -4.56
CA ASP A 116 -11.36 3.32 -5.69
C ASP A 116 -10.71 2.89 -7.01
N GLN A 117 -11.53 2.53 -8.01
CA GLN A 117 -11.03 2.01 -9.29
C GLN A 117 -10.33 3.10 -10.11
N GLU A 118 -10.80 4.34 -10.07
CA GLU A 118 -10.18 5.44 -10.81
C GLU A 118 -8.76 5.71 -10.28
N GLU A 119 -8.60 5.69 -8.95
CA GLU A 119 -7.28 5.79 -8.31
C GLU A 119 -6.37 4.60 -8.66
N ILE A 120 -6.89 3.36 -8.69
CA ILE A 120 -6.12 2.18 -9.10
C ILE A 120 -5.67 2.30 -10.56
N ASP A 121 -6.57 2.68 -11.46
CA ASP A 121 -6.23 2.84 -12.88
C ASP A 121 -5.21 3.96 -13.08
N ALA A 122 -5.31 5.04 -12.30
CA ALA A 122 -4.31 6.11 -12.30
C ALA A 122 -2.94 5.62 -11.80
N ALA A 123 -2.91 4.81 -10.74
CA ALA A 123 -1.68 4.21 -10.23
C ALA A 123 -1.04 3.29 -11.29
N LYS A 124 -1.82 2.37 -11.89
CA LYS A 124 -1.36 1.50 -12.99
C LYS A 124 -0.78 2.32 -14.15
N ARG A 125 -1.49 3.35 -14.63
CA ARG A 125 -1.01 4.23 -15.71
C ARG A 125 0.30 4.96 -15.35
N ASN A 126 0.44 5.41 -14.11
CA ASN A 126 1.64 6.11 -13.68
C ASN A 126 2.85 5.17 -13.59
N ILE A 127 2.65 3.94 -13.11
CA ILE A 127 3.70 2.92 -13.07
C ILE A 127 4.09 2.52 -14.50
N LEU A 128 3.13 2.21 -15.36
CA LEU A 128 3.39 1.79 -16.76
C LEU A 128 4.02 2.89 -17.62
N SER A 129 3.74 4.16 -17.34
CA SER A 129 4.34 5.28 -18.07
C SER A 129 5.75 5.65 -17.59
N GLY A 130 6.27 5.00 -16.54
CA GLY A 130 7.56 5.33 -15.94
C GLY A 130 7.53 6.63 -15.12
N ARG A 131 6.35 7.14 -14.75
CA ARG A 131 6.24 8.27 -13.81
C ARG A 131 6.72 7.87 -12.41
N TYR A 132 6.53 6.60 -12.06
CA TYR A 132 7.15 6.02 -10.88
C TYR A 132 8.29 5.08 -11.30
N GLU A 133 9.43 5.24 -10.66
CA GLU A 133 10.59 4.38 -10.81
C GLU A 133 10.48 3.18 -9.87
N HIS A 134 10.91 2.00 -10.30
CA HIS A 134 10.84 0.82 -9.46
C HIS A 134 11.90 0.90 -8.36
N HIS A 135 11.48 0.81 -7.11
CA HIS A 135 12.35 0.70 -5.97
C HIS A 135 13.11 -0.62 -6.03
N ILE A 136 14.44 -0.54 -6.04
CA ILE A 136 15.34 -1.68 -5.96
C ILE A 136 15.94 -1.60 -4.57
N ALA A 137 15.45 -2.43 -3.65
CA ALA A 137 16.03 -2.52 -2.31
C ALA A 137 17.49 -3.02 -2.44
N ASP A 138 18.43 -2.27 -1.85
CA ASP A 138 19.85 -2.62 -1.76
C ASP A 138 20.11 -3.73 -0.73
#